data_AF-A0A2V5RGB3-F1
#
_entry.id   AF-A0A2V5RGB3-F1
#
_cell.length_a   1.000
_cell.length_b   1.000
_cell.length_c   1.000
_cell.angle_alpha   90.00
_cell.angle_beta   90.00
_cell.angle_gamma   90.00
#
_symmetry.space_group_name_H-M   'P 1'
#
loop_
_entity.id
_entity.type
_entity.pdbx_description
1 polymer ?
#
loop_
_entity_poly.entity_id
_entity_poly.type
_entity_poly.pdbx_seq_one_letter_code
_entity_poly.pdbx_strand_id
1 'polypeptide(L)'
;MVLIDEPKDRIGGLPADSKGDCEMRIFILMATVLALALAAYGRPAKQERGRPTALLVSPIHEAQVVRGDDGKDHVEYELLVVNAVEQPVTLTSLTVLDPAAKELTRIDGPVLVAATQTLLDKKPVAEIPASAAVSVDVDLIVPPGTAPERVTHRLAYSVPAGTSTAVFVDPPVIDGPEVAINRRPATVIKPPLKGDGWLATTACCTPNLHRDLRIVVD
;
A
#
# COMPACT_ATOMS: atom_id res chain seq x y z
N MET A 1 -40.45 -92.97 -2.61
CA MET A 1 -40.35 -92.94 -4.08
C MET A 1 -39.06 -92.22 -4.42
N VAL A 2 -38.30 -92.79 -5.36
CA VAL A 2 -36.85 -92.66 -5.53
C VAL A 2 -36.49 -91.52 -6.53
N LEU A 3 -35.19 -91.13 -6.51
CA LEU A 3 -34.39 -90.29 -7.44
C LEU A 3 -34.46 -88.77 -7.21
N ILE A 4 -33.42 -88.10 -6.69
CA ILE A 4 -32.03 -87.88 -7.18
C ILE A 4 -32.01 -87.05 -8.48
N ASP A 5 -31.54 -85.80 -8.37
CA ASP A 5 -30.54 -85.22 -9.29
C ASP A 5 -29.80 -84.04 -8.61
N GLU A 6 -28.49 -84.00 -8.78
CA GLU A 6 -27.51 -82.92 -8.48
C GLU A 6 -26.57 -82.88 -9.72
N PRO A 7 -25.62 -81.93 -9.93
CA PRO A 7 -25.41 -80.58 -9.38
C PRO A 7 -24.95 -79.55 -10.47
N LYS A 8 -24.70 -78.27 -10.11
CA LYS A 8 -23.50 -77.49 -10.52
C LYS A 8 -23.47 -76.05 -9.96
N ASP A 9 -22.42 -75.75 -9.21
CA ASP A 9 -21.49 -74.59 -9.30
C ASP A 9 -22.06 -73.20 -9.68
N ARG A 10 -21.77 -72.08 -8.99
CA ARG A 10 -20.42 -71.56 -8.67
C ARG A 10 -20.52 -70.18 -7.97
N ILE A 11 -19.45 -69.79 -7.24
CA ILE A 11 -18.98 -68.41 -6.91
C ILE A 11 -19.75 -67.71 -5.76
N GLY A 12 -19.19 -67.32 -4.60
CA GLY A 12 -17.84 -66.86 -4.27
C GLY A 12 -17.81 -65.32 -4.21
N GLY A 13 -17.89 -64.71 -3.03
CA GLY A 13 -17.75 -63.25 -2.87
C GLY A 13 -17.72 -62.77 -1.42
N LEU A 14 -16.49 -62.53 -0.93
CA LEU A 14 -16.12 -61.89 0.35
C LEU A 14 -16.37 -60.35 0.29
N PRO A 15 -16.19 -59.59 1.41
CA PRO A 15 -16.97 -58.39 1.73
C PRO A 15 -16.52 -57.10 1.03
N ALA A 16 -17.43 -56.13 0.99
CA ALA A 16 -17.18 -54.77 0.52
C ALA A 16 -16.12 -54.06 1.37
N ASP A 17 -15.10 -53.54 0.70
CA ASP A 17 -14.00 -52.75 1.25
C ASP A 17 -14.50 -51.34 1.63
N SER A 18 -14.79 -51.13 2.91
CA SER A 18 -15.29 -49.86 3.46
C SER A 18 -14.21 -48.77 3.56
N LYS A 19 -12.98 -49.03 3.12
CA LYS A 19 -11.85 -48.11 3.27
C LYS A 19 -11.78 -47.10 2.12
N GLY A 20 -12.15 -47.52 0.90
CA GLY A 20 -12.17 -46.66 -0.29
C GLY A 20 -13.22 -45.54 -0.23
N ASP A 21 -14.37 -45.81 0.38
CA ASP A 21 -15.48 -44.85 0.45
C ASP A 21 -15.22 -43.72 1.45
N CYS A 22 -14.46 -43.97 2.52
CA CYS A 22 -14.10 -42.97 3.51
C CYS A 22 -12.97 -42.06 3.00
N GLU A 23 -11.94 -42.65 2.38
CA GLU A 23 -10.85 -41.91 1.73
C GLU A 23 -11.39 -41.00 0.62
N MET A 24 -12.24 -41.51 -0.27
CA MET A 24 -12.81 -40.72 -1.37
C MET A 24 -13.70 -39.57 -0.88
N ARG A 25 -14.42 -39.75 0.22
CA ARG A 25 -15.21 -38.67 0.86
C ARG A 25 -14.34 -37.59 1.51
N ILE A 26 -13.22 -37.99 2.13
CA ILE A 26 -12.27 -37.05 2.75
C ILE A 26 -11.54 -36.24 1.66
N PHE A 27 -11.15 -36.87 0.56
CA PHE A 27 -10.54 -36.18 -0.59
C PHE A 27 -11.50 -35.17 -1.24
N ILE A 28 -12.77 -35.53 -1.41
CA ILE A 28 -13.78 -34.63 -1.99
C ILE A 28 -14.05 -33.42 -1.06
N LEU A 29 -14.13 -33.64 0.26
CA LEU A 29 -14.34 -32.56 1.23
C LEU A 29 -13.14 -31.59 1.30
N MET A 30 -11.90 -32.10 1.32
CA MET A 30 -10.69 -31.27 1.28
C MET A 30 -10.57 -30.46 -0.02
N ALA A 31 -10.90 -31.07 -1.17
CA ALA A 31 -10.89 -30.38 -2.46
C ALA A 31 -11.93 -29.24 -2.50
N THR A 32 -13.12 -29.43 -1.89
CA THR A 32 -14.13 -28.37 -1.82
C THR A 32 -13.75 -27.23 -0.87
N VAL A 33 -13.14 -27.52 0.29
CA VAL A 33 -12.67 -26.47 1.23
C VAL A 33 -11.52 -25.66 0.62
N LEU A 34 -10.61 -26.31 -0.11
CA LEU A 34 -9.52 -25.63 -0.81
C LEU A 34 -10.05 -24.76 -1.97
N ALA A 35 -11.05 -25.23 -2.71
CA ALA A 35 -11.67 -24.45 -3.80
C ALA A 35 -12.48 -23.24 -3.29
N LEU A 36 -13.11 -23.34 -2.12
CA LEU A 36 -13.82 -22.22 -1.47
C LEU A 36 -12.85 -21.21 -0.84
N ALA A 37 -11.70 -21.65 -0.34
CA ALA A 37 -10.67 -20.75 0.20
C ALA A 37 -9.98 -19.93 -0.91
N LEU A 38 -9.74 -20.51 -2.10
CA LEU A 38 -9.14 -19.77 -3.22
C LEU A 38 -10.08 -18.72 -3.85
N ALA A 39 -11.41 -18.86 -3.69
CA ALA A 39 -12.36 -17.87 -4.22
C ALA A 39 -12.45 -16.58 -3.37
N ALA A 40 -11.97 -16.63 -2.11
CA ALA A 40 -11.97 -15.48 -1.19
C ALA A 40 -10.65 -14.70 -1.18
N TYR A 41 -9.53 -15.34 -1.56
CA TYR A 41 -8.21 -14.70 -1.63
C TYR A 41 -7.92 -14.22 -3.05
N GLY A 42 -8.32 -12.98 -3.36
CA GLY A 42 -7.80 -12.28 -4.53
C GLY A 42 -8.82 -11.95 -5.61
N ARG A 43 -9.96 -11.35 -5.24
CA ARG A 43 -10.56 -10.41 -6.18
C ARG A 43 -9.61 -9.21 -6.27
N PRO A 44 -8.92 -8.97 -7.40
CA PRO A 44 -8.28 -7.69 -7.59
C PRO A 44 -9.39 -6.64 -7.46
N ALA A 45 -9.16 -5.58 -6.70
CA ALA A 45 -10.00 -4.40 -6.78
C ALA A 45 -10.06 -4.04 -8.27
N LYS A 46 -11.26 -4.12 -8.85
CA LYS A 46 -11.49 -3.70 -10.24
C LYS A 46 -11.20 -2.20 -10.25
N GLN A 47 -9.96 -1.81 -10.58
CA GLN A 47 -9.67 -0.43 -10.94
C GLN A 47 -10.64 -0.08 -12.07
N GLU A 48 -11.50 0.91 -11.82
CA GLU A 48 -12.32 1.53 -12.84
C GLU A 48 -11.37 2.20 -13.83
N ARG A 49 -10.87 1.45 -14.81
CA ARG A 49 -10.09 2.04 -15.92
C ARG A 49 -10.93 3.16 -16.54
N GLY A 50 -10.37 4.37 -16.58
CA GLY A 50 -10.89 5.47 -17.39
C GLY A 50 -11.79 6.48 -16.69
N ARG A 51 -11.77 6.58 -15.35
CA ARG A 51 -12.38 7.75 -14.69
C ARG A 51 -11.46 8.97 -14.83
N PRO A 52 -11.95 10.12 -15.32
CA PRO A 52 -11.18 11.35 -15.33
C PRO A 52 -10.79 11.79 -13.90
N THR A 53 -9.60 12.38 -13.75
CA THR A 53 -9.08 12.91 -12.49
C THR A 53 -8.39 14.24 -12.74
N ALA A 54 -8.38 15.11 -11.73
CA ALA A 54 -7.59 16.33 -11.75
C ALA A 54 -6.10 16.07 -11.50
N LEU A 55 -5.75 14.95 -10.87
CA LEU A 55 -4.42 14.70 -10.33
C LEU A 55 -3.75 13.49 -10.99
N LEU A 56 -2.48 13.67 -11.33
CA LEU A 56 -1.54 12.59 -11.63
C LEU A 56 -0.57 12.44 -10.47
N VAL A 57 -0.28 11.21 -10.06
CA VAL A 57 0.56 10.93 -8.88
C VAL A 57 1.60 9.87 -9.22
N SER A 58 2.86 10.12 -8.86
CA SER A 58 3.96 9.18 -9.01
C SER A 58 4.92 9.25 -7.82
N PRO A 59 5.55 8.14 -7.40
CA PRO A 59 6.66 8.23 -6.45
C PRO A 59 7.87 8.91 -7.09
N ILE A 60 8.62 9.66 -6.30
CA ILE A 60 9.91 10.24 -6.74
C ILE A 60 11.04 9.20 -6.61
N HIS A 61 10.96 8.34 -5.59
CA HIS A 61 11.94 7.29 -5.30
C HIS A 61 11.29 6.12 -4.52
N GLU A 62 12.03 5.03 -4.32
CA GLU A 62 11.63 3.97 -3.37
C GLU A 62 11.64 4.50 -1.94
N ALA A 63 10.66 4.12 -1.14
CA ALA A 63 10.61 4.50 0.26
C ALA A 63 11.79 3.94 1.05
N GLN A 64 12.33 4.72 1.98
CA GLN A 64 13.45 4.32 2.83
C GLN A 64 12.96 4.06 4.25
N VAL A 65 13.50 3.02 4.89
CA VAL A 65 13.22 2.75 6.30
C VAL A 65 14.34 3.33 7.15
N VAL A 66 13.98 4.21 8.09
CA VAL A 66 14.91 4.83 9.04
C VAL A 66 14.45 4.52 10.46
N ARG A 67 15.37 4.11 11.33
CA ARG A 67 15.08 3.97 12.76
C ARG A 67 15.04 5.35 13.41
N GLY A 68 13.89 5.71 13.96
CA GLY A 68 13.71 6.89 14.80
C GLY A 68 14.34 6.72 16.18
N ASP A 69 14.62 7.85 16.84
CA ASP A 69 15.02 7.91 18.25
C ASP A 69 13.85 7.60 19.20
N ASP A 70 12.62 7.69 18.70
CA ASP A 70 11.39 7.21 19.32
C ASP A 70 11.29 5.67 19.36
N GLY A 71 12.27 4.97 18.81
CA GLY A 71 12.37 3.52 18.78
C GLY A 71 11.49 2.85 17.72
N LYS A 72 10.86 3.61 16.80
CA LYS A 72 10.04 3.08 15.71
C LYS A 72 10.77 3.16 14.37
N ASP A 73 10.23 2.45 13.38
CA ASP A 73 10.70 2.60 12.00
C ASP A 73 9.82 3.63 11.29
N HIS A 74 10.47 4.62 10.69
CA HIS A 74 9.88 5.65 9.84
C HIS A 74 10.10 5.24 8.38
N VAL A 75 9.02 5.07 7.63
CA VAL A 75 9.03 4.75 6.21
C VAL A 75 8.79 6.04 5.42
N GLU A 76 9.87 6.54 4.82
CA GLU A 76 9.96 7.90 4.29
C GLU A 76 10.00 7.91 2.76
N TYR A 77 9.12 8.71 2.15
CA TYR A 77 9.09 8.93 0.70
C TYR A 77 8.30 10.18 0.33
N GLU A 78 8.46 10.60 -0.93
CA GLU A 78 7.74 11.72 -1.51
C GLU A 78 6.89 11.25 -2.70
N LEU A 79 5.68 11.78 -2.80
CA LEU A 79 4.84 11.67 -3.99
C LEU A 79 4.90 12.98 -4.79
N LEU A 80 5.22 12.87 -6.08
CA LEU A 80 4.99 13.96 -7.02
C LEU A 80 3.51 13.97 -7.39
N VAL A 81 2.83 15.07 -7.07
CA VAL A 81 1.42 15.29 -7.40
C VAL A 81 1.33 16.42 -8.42
N VAL A 82 0.79 16.12 -9.60
CA VAL A 82 0.60 17.09 -10.69
C VAL A 82 -0.89 17.39 -10.83
N ASN A 83 -1.25 18.66 -10.75
CA ASN A 83 -2.56 19.16 -11.13
C ASN A 83 -2.63 19.29 -12.66
N ALA A 84 -3.44 18.46 -13.30
CA ALA A 84 -3.59 18.38 -14.75
C ALA A 84 -4.76 19.23 -15.30
N VAL A 85 -5.41 20.03 -14.44
CA VAL A 85 -6.55 20.87 -14.84
C VAL A 85 -6.22 22.36 -14.67
N GLU A 86 -7.09 23.20 -15.21
CA GLU A 86 -6.93 24.67 -15.24
C GLU A 86 -7.43 25.36 -13.97
N GLN A 87 -8.02 24.62 -13.03
CA GLN A 87 -8.44 25.11 -11.72
C GLN A 87 -7.44 24.68 -10.63
N PRO A 88 -7.30 25.44 -9.53
CA PRO A 88 -6.57 24.97 -8.36
C PRO A 88 -7.23 23.72 -7.77
N VAL A 89 -6.40 22.84 -7.21
CA VAL A 89 -6.83 21.60 -6.54
C VAL A 89 -6.36 21.61 -5.09
N THR A 90 -7.23 21.30 -4.15
CA THR A 90 -6.89 21.13 -2.74
C THR A 90 -6.84 19.64 -2.43
N LEU A 91 -5.70 19.13 -1.94
CA LEU A 91 -5.68 17.80 -1.34
C LEU A 91 -6.38 17.85 0.02
N THR A 92 -7.37 16.99 0.23
CA THR A 92 -8.15 16.95 1.47
C THR A 92 -7.74 15.79 2.37
N SER A 93 -7.25 14.70 1.79
CA SER A 93 -6.61 13.63 2.55
C SER A 93 -5.70 12.77 1.68
N LEU A 94 -4.65 12.23 2.31
CA LEU A 94 -3.85 11.14 1.79
C LEU A 94 -3.92 9.97 2.79
N THR A 95 -4.46 8.84 2.35
CA THR A 95 -4.45 7.59 3.12
C THR A 95 -3.39 6.66 2.55
N VAL A 96 -2.52 6.13 3.41
CA VAL A 96 -1.53 5.10 3.07
C VAL A 96 -2.13 3.73 3.37
N LEU A 97 -2.04 2.83 2.40
CA LEU A 97 -2.64 1.51 2.43
C LEU A 97 -1.57 0.42 2.32
N ASP A 98 -1.77 -0.69 3.02
CA ASP A 98 -0.98 -1.91 2.85
C ASP A 98 -1.40 -2.68 1.57
N PRO A 99 -0.68 -3.75 1.20
CA PRO A 99 -1.02 -4.55 0.02
C PRO A 99 -2.40 -5.24 0.07
N ALA A 100 -2.99 -5.38 1.26
CA ALA A 100 -4.33 -5.90 1.46
C ALA A 100 -5.40 -4.79 1.48
N ALA A 101 -5.03 -3.56 1.08
CA ALA A 101 -5.85 -2.36 1.10
C ALA A 101 -6.34 -1.96 2.50
N LYS A 102 -5.64 -2.38 3.55
CA LYS A 102 -5.88 -1.92 4.92
C LYS A 102 -5.22 -0.56 5.12
N GLU A 103 -5.93 0.35 5.77
CA GLU A 103 -5.38 1.63 6.19
C GLU A 103 -4.25 1.44 7.22
N LEU A 104 -3.09 2.00 6.89
CA LEU A 104 -1.92 2.08 7.76
C LEU A 104 -1.85 3.43 8.47
N THR A 105 -2.10 4.51 7.73
CA THR A 105 -2.22 5.87 8.27
C THR A 105 -3.03 6.76 7.33
N ARG A 106 -3.50 7.88 7.86
CA ARG A 106 -4.21 8.93 7.13
C ARG A 106 -3.66 10.30 7.53
N ILE A 107 -3.36 11.11 6.52
CA ILE A 107 -2.83 12.47 6.66
C ILE A 107 -3.88 13.43 6.09
N ASP A 108 -4.34 14.37 6.91
CA ASP A 108 -5.30 15.40 6.51
C ASP A 108 -5.09 16.72 7.27
N GLY A 109 -5.89 17.73 6.93
CA GLY A 109 -5.89 19.03 7.59
C GLY A 109 -4.52 19.73 7.57
N PRO A 110 -4.14 20.44 8.64
CA PRO A 110 -2.88 21.17 8.70
C PRO A 110 -1.62 20.32 8.50
N VAL A 111 -1.67 19.03 8.88
CA VAL A 111 -0.54 18.11 8.70
C VAL A 111 -0.31 17.83 7.21
N LEU A 112 -1.40 17.61 6.45
CA LEU A 112 -1.31 17.43 5.01
C LEU A 112 -0.82 18.70 4.30
N VAL A 113 -1.26 19.88 4.75
CA VAL A 113 -0.77 21.16 4.21
C VAL A 113 0.72 21.34 4.46
N ALA A 114 1.21 21.00 5.65
CA ALA A 114 2.64 21.06 5.98
C ALA A 114 3.48 20.08 5.14
N ALA A 115 2.93 18.91 4.85
CA ALA A 115 3.54 17.88 4.02
C ALA A 115 3.47 18.17 2.51
N THR A 116 2.53 19.02 2.07
CA THR A 116 2.34 19.38 0.65
C THR A 116 3.16 20.62 0.32
N GLN A 117 4.20 20.48 -0.48
CA GLN A 117 5.20 21.52 -0.68
C GLN A 117 5.50 21.79 -2.16
N THR A 118 5.81 23.04 -2.49
CA THR A 118 6.36 23.39 -3.80
C THR A 118 7.68 22.65 -4.08
N LEU A 119 7.94 22.29 -5.33
CA LEU A 119 9.10 21.45 -5.68
C LEU A 119 10.45 22.14 -5.45
N LEU A 120 10.54 23.44 -5.75
CA LEU A 120 11.78 24.19 -5.57
C LEU A 120 11.90 24.67 -4.12
N ASP A 121 11.18 25.69 -3.70
CA ASP A 121 11.39 26.33 -2.40
C ASP A 121 10.83 25.56 -1.19
N LYS A 122 10.26 24.36 -1.40
CA LYS A 122 9.74 23.47 -0.35
C LYS A 122 8.75 24.16 0.59
N LYS A 123 8.05 25.17 0.07
CA LYS A 123 7.10 25.96 0.84
C LYS A 123 5.79 25.17 0.98
N PRO A 124 5.24 25.02 2.20
CA PRO A 124 3.93 24.43 2.40
C PRO A 124 2.84 25.17 1.62
N VAL A 125 1.95 24.42 0.96
CA VAL A 125 0.82 24.96 0.19
C VAL A 125 -0.46 24.20 0.50
N ALA A 126 -1.57 24.95 0.65
CA ALA A 126 -2.88 24.35 0.83
C ALA A 126 -3.56 24.02 -0.51
N GLU A 127 -3.17 24.69 -1.58
CA GLU A 127 -3.71 24.49 -2.93
C GLU A 127 -2.58 24.25 -3.91
N ILE A 128 -2.77 23.26 -4.77
CA ILE A 128 -1.92 23.00 -5.93
C ILE A 128 -2.45 23.90 -7.05
N PRO A 129 -1.67 24.90 -7.51
CA PRO A 129 -2.12 25.79 -8.57
C PRO A 129 -2.49 25.04 -9.86
N ALA A 130 -3.27 25.69 -10.70
CA ALA A 130 -3.61 25.19 -12.04
C ALA A 130 -2.35 24.79 -12.81
N SER A 131 -2.35 23.60 -13.41
CA SER A 131 -1.23 23.10 -14.23
C SER A 131 0.13 23.08 -13.51
N ALA A 132 0.14 22.94 -12.17
CA ALA A 132 1.35 22.93 -11.36
C ALA A 132 1.60 21.56 -10.70
N ALA A 133 2.79 21.41 -10.10
CA ALA A 133 3.18 20.21 -9.38
C ALA A 133 3.74 20.53 -7.99
N VAL A 134 3.52 19.62 -7.05
CA VAL A 134 3.99 19.68 -5.66
C VAL A 134 4.57 18.32 -5.24
N SER A 135 5.39 18.33 -4.19
CA SER A 135 5.74 17.14 -3.42
C SER A 135 4.71 16.96 -2.31
N VAL A 136 4.35 15.72 -2.01
CA VAL A 136 3.69 15.36 -0.75
C VAL A 136 4.61 14.40 -0.01
N ASP A 137 5.16 14.87 1.10
CA ASP A 137 6.07 14.11 1.94
C ASP A 137 5.25 13.16 2.82
N VAL A 138 5.67 11.90 2.90
CA VAL A 138 4.99 10.86 3.67
C VAL A 138 5.97 10.20 4.63
N ASP A 139 5.65 10.31 5.93
CA ASP A 139 6.28 9.55 7.00
C ASP A 139 5.28 8.53 7.57
N LEU A 140 5.45 7.27 7.19
CA LEU A 140 4.68 6.17 7.75
C LEU A 140 5.45 5.56 8.94
N ILE A 141 4.90 5.77 10.13
CA ILE A 141 5.48 5.30 11.39
C ILE A 141 4.95 3.90 11.72
N VAL A 142 5.84 2.92 11.85
CA VAL A 142 5.49 1.52 12.13
C VAL A 142 6.37 0.91 13.24
N PRO A 143 5.93 -0.17 13.90
CA PRO A 143 6.80 -0.91 14.81
C PRO A 143 8.10 -1.39 14.12
N PRO A 144 9.21 -1.50 14.85
CA PRO A 144 10.48 -1.99 14.32
C PRO A 144 10.39 -3.30 13.53
N GLY A 145 10.93 -3.31 12.33
CA GLY A 145 10.99 -4.49 11.46
C GLY A 145 9.65 -4.90 10.85
N THR A 146 8.60 -4.07 10.96
CA THR A 146 7.24 -4.39 10.48
C THR A 146 6.83 -3.61 9.23
N ALA A 147 7.70 -2.77 8.68
CA ALA A 147 7.44 -2.07 7.42
C ALA A 147 7.05 -3.07 6.31
N PRO A 148 5.92 -2.84 5.60
CA PRO A 148 5.51 -3.71 4.50
C PRO A 148 6.53 -3.64 3.35
N GLU A 149 6.40 -4.54 2.36
CA GLU A 149 7.30 -4.51 1.20
C GLU A 149 7.01 -3.36 0.23
N ARG A 150 5.77 -2.88 0.29
CA ARG A 150 5.20 -1.85 -0.57
C ARG A 150 3.98 -1.23 0.10
N VAL A 151 3.63 -0.03 -0.31
CA VAL A 151 2.37 0.64 0.05
C VAL A 151 1.69 1.18 -1.19
N THR A 152 0.39 1.46 -1.10
CA THR A 152 -0.35 2.25 -2.08
C THR A 152 -1.14 3.34 -1.36
N HIS A 153 -1.91 4.13 -2.10
CA HIS A 153 -2.49 5.35 -1.58
C HIS A 153 -3.94 5.51 -2.01
N ARG A 154 -4.71 6.25 -1.21
CA ARG A 154 -5.96 6.86 -1.63
C ARG A 154 -5.89 8.34 -1.34
N LEU A 155 -6.01 9.16 -2.37
CA LEU A 155 -6.00 10.62 -2.26
C LEU A 155 -7.41 11.14 -2.49
N ALA A 156 -7.92 11.91 -1.55
CA ALA A 156 -9.12 12.71 -1.75
C ALA A 156 -8.71 14.17 -1.98
N TYR A 157 -9.46 14.85 -2.85
CA TYR A 157 -9.20 16.24 -3.18
C TYR A 157 -10.51 17.00 -3.40
N SER A 158 -10.40 18.30 -3.62
CA SER A 158 -11.51 19.14 -4.07
C SER A 158 -11.06 20.08 -5.17
N VAL A 159 -12.01 20.44 -6.02
CA VAL A 159 -11.89 21.48 -7.04
C VAL A 159 -13.01 22.51 -6.82
N PRO A 160 -12.87 23.76 -7.32
CA PRO A 160 -13.92 24.75 -7.20
C PRO A 160 -15.27 24.26 -7.74
N ALA A 161 -16.32 24.37 -6.92
CA ALA A 161 -17.67 23.97 -7.29
C ALA A 161 -18.21 24.79 -8.48
N GLY A 162 -19.12 24.21 -9.27
CA GLY A 162 -19.73 24.87 -10.42
C GLY A 162 -18.82 24.97 -11.66
N THR A 163 -17.63 24.37 -11.64
CA THR A 163 -16.73 24.26 -12.78
C THR A 163 -17.02 23.00 -13.60
N SER A 164 -16.65 22.98 -14.88
CA SER A 164 -16.70 21.77 -15.71
C SER A 164 -15.86 20.65 -15.11
N THR A 165 -14.71 20.99 -14.53
CA THR A 165 -13.83 20.06 -13.79
C THR A 165 -14.55 19.34 -12.67
N ALA A 166 -15.30 20.06 -11.83
CA ALA A 166 -16.07 19.45 -10.74
C ALA A 166 -17.05 18.37 -11.22
N VAL A 167 -17.56 18.47 -12.46
CA VAL A 167 -18.51 17.50 -13.02
C VAL A 167 -17.81 16.20 -13.44
N PHE A 168 -16.65 16.28 -14.09
CA PHE A 168 -16.01 15.08 -14.64
C PHE A 168 -15.09 14.34 -13.67
N VAL A 169 -14.66 14.99 -12.57
CA VAL A 169 -13.79 14.40 -11.56
C VAL A 169 -14.56 13.80 -10.36
N ASP A 170 -15.88 13.66 -10.44
CA ASP A 170 -16.70 13.12 -9.34
C ASP A 170 -16.74 11.57 -9.34
N PRO A 171 -16.48 10.89 -8.20
CA PRO A 171 -16.03 11.45 -6.92
C PRO A 171 -14.57 11.90 -6.98
N PRO A 172 -14.17 12.98 -6.27
CA PRO A 172 -12.83 13.55 -6.32
C PRO A 172 -11.85 12.75 -5.45
N VAL A 173 -11.69 11.48 -5.81
CA VAL A 173 -10.84 10.51 -5.14
C VAL A 173 -10.10 9.69 -6.19
N ILE A 174 -8.79 9.52 -5.98
CA ILE A 174 -7.96 8.62 -6.79
C ILE A 174 -7.24 7.61 -5.91
N ASP A 175 -7.03 6.41 -6.47
CA ASP A 175 -6.02 5.51 -5.96
C ASP A 175 -4.66 5.94 -6.53
N GLY A 176 -3.67 6.06 -5.65
CA GLY A 176 -2.32 6.48 -6.00
C GLY A 176 -1.42 5.32 -6.39
N PRO A 177 -0.17 5.61 -6.76
CA PRO A 177 0.78 4.60 -7.20
C PRO A 177 1.19 3.67 -6.04
N GLU A 178 1.68 2.50 -6.41
CA GLU A 178 2.45 1.65 -5.52
C GLU A 178 3.84 2.27 -5.29
N VAL A 179 4.32 2.21 -4.04
CA VAL A 179 5.65 2.62 -3.64
C VAL A 179 6.33 1.43 -3.00
N ALA A 180 7.42 0.96 -3.61
CA ALA A 180 8.26 -0.08 -3.03
C ALA A 180 9.02 0.47 -1.82
N ILE A 181 9.14 -0.35 -0.77
CA ILE A 181 9.89 0.00 0.43
C ILE A 181 11.24 -0.71 0.41
N ASN A 182 12.30 0.08 0.30
CA ASN A 182 13.67 -0.38 0.42
C ASN A 182 13.98 -0.68 1.89
N ARG A 183 13.97 -1.97 2.24
CA ARG A 183 14.32 -2.47 3.58
C ARG A 183 15.80 -2.80 3.74
N ARG A 184 16.67 -2.31 2.84
CA ARG A 184 18.13 -2.49 3.00
C ARG A 184 18.57 -1.83 4.31
N PRO A 185 19.36 -2.51 5.15
CA PRO A 185 19.90 -1.91 6.36
C PRO A 185 20.65 -0.62 6.04
N ALA A 186 20.47 0.39 6.87
CA ALA A 186 21.21 1.64 6.75
C ALA A 186 22.72 1.38 6.75
N THR A 187 23.46 2.08 5.88
CA THR A 187 24.91 2.05 5.90
C THR A 187 25.41 2.63 7.22
N VAL A 188 26.03 1.78 8.04
CA VAL A 188 26.61 2.22 9.31
C VAL A 188 27.97 2.86 9.04
N ILE A 189 28.00 4.19 9.06
CA ILE A 189 29.25 4.94 9.10
C ILE A 189 29.78 4.82 10.54
N LYS A 190 31.01 4.28 10.71
CA LYS A 190 31.65 4.23 12.03
C LYS A 190 31.65 5.63 12.64
N PRO A 191 31.54 5.75 13.99
CA PRO A 191 31.47 7.05 14.63
C PRO A 191 32.56 7.98 14.07
N PRO A 192 32.19 9.07 13.38
CA PRO A 192 33.19 9.98 12.82
C PRO A 192 33.95 10.73 13.93
N LEU A 193 33.57 10.50 15.17
CA LEU A 193 33.63 11.40 16.28
C LEU A 193 33.75 10.56 17.57
N LYS A 194 34.78 10.85 18.39
CA LYS A 194 35.13 10.10 19.62
C LYS A 194 34.62 10.83 20.86
N GLY A 195 34.12 10.11 21.86
CA GLY A 195 33.65 10.67 23.13
C GLY A 195 32.13 10.70 23.26
N ASP A 196 31.62 11.13 24.42
CA ASP A 196 30.19 11.22 24.73
C ASP A 196 29.62 12.62 24.35
N GLY A 197 28.29 12.74 24.23
CA GLY A 197 27.61 14.04 24.10
C GLY A 197 27.32 14.52 22.67
N TRP A 198 27.22 13.61 21.69
CA TRP A 198 26.84 13.98 20.32
C TRP A 198 25.39 14.44 20.22
N LEU A 199 25.15 15.51 19.45
CA LEU A 199 23.83 16.03 19.14
C LEU A 199 23.63 16.03 17.62
N ALA A 200 22.61 15.33 17.15
CA ALA A 200 22.10 15.47 15.80
C ALA A 200 20.98 16.52 15.80
N THR A 201 21.20 17.68 15.18
CA THR A 201 20.24 18.80 15.19
C THR A 201 19.29 18.82 14.00
N THR A 202 19.53 17.95 13.01
CA THR A 202 18.75 17.86 11.77
C THR A 202 18.57 16.37 11.46
N ALA A 203 17.33 15.95 11.24
CA ALA A 203 16.95 14.54 11.04
C ALA A 203 15.89 14.43 9.93
N CYS A 204 15.55 13.21 9.52
CA CYS A 204 14.50 12.95 8.53
C CYS A 204 13.15 13.54 8.96
N CYS A 205 12.66 13.17 10.13
CA CYS A 205 11.28 12.70 10.22
C CYS A 205 10.22 13.78 10.52
N THR A 206 10.59 15.06 10.39
CA THR A 206 9.67 16.20 10.26
C THR A 206 10.22 17.17 9.23
N PRO A 207 9.40 17.98 8.52
CA PRO A 207 9.92 19.02 7.64
C PRO A 207 10.89 19.94 8.41
N ASN A 208 12.16 19.97 7.98
CA ASN A 208 13.21 20.76 8.61
C ASN A 208 14.37 20.96 7.63
N LEU A 209 15.40 21.72 8.07
CA LEU A 209 16.60 22.00 7.28
C LEU A 209 17.26 20.75 6.67
N HIS A 210 17.14 19.55 7.25
CA HIS A 210 17.61 18.30 6.63
C HIS A 210 16.98 18.04 5.25
N ARG A 211 15.68 18.33 5.07
CA ARG A 211 14.97 18.19 3.79
C ARG A 211 15.06 19.46 2.92
N ASP A 212 15.36 20.61 3.53
CA ASP A 212 15.28 21.93 2.90
C ASP A 212 16.65 22.61 2.64
N LEU A 213 17.76 22.03 3.10
CA LEU A 213 19.07 22.66 3.01
C LEU A 213 19.63 22.59 1.59
N ARG A 214 19.64 23.75 0.92
CA ARG A 214 20.45 24.01 -0.28
C ARG A 214 21.60 24.94 0.07
N ILE A 215 22.80 24.37 0.23
CA ILE A 215 24.03 25.16 0.32
C ILE A 215 24.52 25.39 -1.11
N VAL A 216 24.55 26.66 -1.54
CA VAL A 216 25.38 27.06 -2.67
C VAL A 216 26.80 27.13 -2.11
N VAL A 217 27.68 26.27 -2.61
CA VAL A 217 29.12 26.37 -2.38
C VAL A 217 29.68 27.09 -3.60
N ASP A 218 30.23 28.28 -3.38
CA ASP A 218 31.02 29.03 -4.35
C ASP A 218 32.42 28.44 -4.53
#